data_AF-A0A662XH26-F1
#
_entry.id   AF-A0A662XH26-F1
#
_cell.length_a   1.000
_cell.length_b   1.000
_cell.length_c   1.000
_cell.angle_alpha   90.00
_cell.angle_beta   90.00
_cell.angle_gamma   90.00
#
_symmetry.space_group_name_H-M   'P 1'
#
loop_
_entity.id
_entity.type
_entity.pdbx_description
1 polymer ?
#
loop_
_entity_poly.entity_id
_entity_poly.type
_entity_poly.pdbx_seq_one_letter_code
_entity_poly.pdbx_strand_id
1 'polypeptide(L)'
;MKWLVAAFPECRIMSGVEEAAKHGELRVLEWLWERSRQHGLRVFWGARELFFAGQHGHLEVAQWLHEHTAPPPTHMFFVTLEEAARSGDMRMVRWLCEVRGEWSPYAAVLAASRGHLEVLKWLRTNLFSSNSSSISMDDAAAGGHLEVLRWLQNHSGYATLGAMNKAAANGHIEVVQWLHEHRREGCTTDAVDLAASHGERSEGCSAKAFINATAAGELEVLQWLFEYHRERLGRDRLRLYALGKFYILHWLKVEAGVVEREAFMGEENADPRLPVG
;
A
#
# COMPACT_ATOMS: atom_id res chain seq x y z
N MET A 1 -3.67 -10.54 -36.93
CA MET A 1 -4.83 -9.63 -37.03
C MET A 1 -5.25 -9.33 -38.47
N LYS A 2 -4.37 -8.82 -39.35
CA LYS A 2 -4.71 -8.40 -40.74
C LYS A 2 -5.48 -9.46 -41.56
N TRP A 3 -5.06 -10.73 -41.50
CA TRP A 3 -5.75 -11.83 -42.20
C TRP A 3 -7.17 -12.10 -41.66
N LEU A 4 -7.34 -12.10 -40.32
CA LEU A 4 -8.65 -12.34 -39.69
C LEU A 4 -9.68 -11.27 -40.06
N VAL A 5 -9.26 -10.00 -40.11
CA VAL A 5 -10.13 -8.88 -40.51
C VAL A 5 -10.53 -8.97 -41.99
N ALA A 6 -9.62 -9.42 -42.85
CA ALA A 6 -9.92 -9.65 -44.26
C ALA A 6 -10.86 -10.85 -44.48
N ALA A 7 -10.73 -11.89 -43.66
CA ALA A 7 -11.56 -13.10 -43.72
C ALA A 7 -12.97 -12.89 -43.14
N PHE A 8 -13.13 -11.97 -42.17
CA PHE A 8 -14.39 -11.75 -41.45
C PHE A 8 -14.71 -10.24 -41.27
N PRO A 9 -15.14 -9.54 -42.34
CA PRO A 9 -15.35 -8.08 -42.31
C PRO A 9 -16.53 -7.62 -41.42
N GLU A 10 -17.50 -8.50 -41.17
CA GLU A 10 -18.68 -8.23 -40.33
C GLU A 10 -18.42 -8.42 -38.82
N CYS A 11 -17.28 -9.01 -38.44
CA CYS A 11 -16.98 -9.29 -37.03
C CYS A 11 -16.74 -8.00 -36.25
N ARG A 12 -17.44 -7.85 -35.11
CA ARG A 12 -17.21 -6.75 -34.18
C ARG A 12 -15.87 -6.96 -33.47
N ILE A 13 -14.92 -6.05 -33.70
CA ILE A 13 -13.62 -6.08 -33.05
C ILE A 13 -13.70 -5.22 -31.79
N MET A 14 -13.91 -5.86 -30.64
CA MET A 14 -13.83 -5.20 -29.32
C MET A 14 -12.55 -5.64 -28.61
N SER A 15 -12.38 -6.95 -28.41
CA SER A 15 -11.20 -7.51 -27.73
C SER A 15 -9.87 -7.16 -28.40
N GLY A 16 -9.85 -7.04 -29.74
CA GLY A 16 -8.63 -6.66 -30.46
C GLY A 16 -8.21 -5.21 -30.22
N VAL A 17 -9.15 -4.31 -29.95
CA VAL A 17 -8.86 -2.91 -29.61
C VAL A 17 -8.45 -2.80 -28.15
N GLU A 18 -9.16 -3.51 -27.26
CA GLU A 18 -8.83 -3.58 -25.84
C GLU A 18 -7.41 -4.12 -25.61
N GLU A 19 -7.04 -5.24 -26.25
CA GLU A 19 -5.71 -5.85 -26.08
C GLU A 19 -4.60 -4.98 -26.72
N ALA A 20 -4.90 -4.32 -27.84
CA ALA A 20 -3.95 -3.37 -28.44
C ALA A 20 -3.73 -2.15 -27.53
N ALA A 21 -4.77 -1.62 -26.90
CA ALA A 21 -4.65 -0.52 -25.95
C ALA A 21 -3.88 -0.92 -24.69
N LYS A 22 -4.14 -2.13 -24.18
CA LYS A 22 -3.46 -2.73 -23.02
C LYS A 22 -1.96 -2.94 -23.22
N HIS A 23 -1.52 -3.19 -24.46
CA HIS A 23 -0.10 -3.39 -24.81
C HIS A 23 0.57 -2.15 -25.43
N GLY A 24 -0.16 -1.03 -25.57
CA GLY A 24 0.40 0.21 -26.11
C GLY A 24 0.61 0.18 -27.63
N GLU A 25 -0.08 -0.71 -28.35
CA GLU A 25 0.10 -0.95 -29.78
C GLU A 25 -0.63 0.10 -30.64
N LEU A 26 -0.16 1.35 -30.58
CA LEU A 26 -0.78 2.49 -31.27
C LEU A 26 -0.98 2.25 -32.77
N ARG A 27 0.02 1.66 -33.44
CA ARG A 27 -0.05 1.34 -34.89
C ARG A 27 -1.21 0.40 -35.23
N VAL A 28 -1.56 -0.51 -34.33
CA VAL A 28 -2.68 -1.43 -34.51
C VAL A 28 -3.99 -0.68 -34.37
N LEU A 29 -4.09 0.24 -33.41
CA LEU A 29 -5.27 1.08 -33.19
C LEU A 29 -5.50 2.04 -34.36
N GLU A 30 -4.47 2.73 -34.84
CA GLU A 30 -4.51 3.57 -36.05
C GLU A 30 -5.03 2.80 -37.25
N TRP A 31 -4.47 1.61 -37.49
CA TRP A 31 -4.88 0.75 -38.59
C TRP A 31 -6.35 0.30 -38.46
N LEU A 32 -6.81 -0.06 -37.26
CA LEU A 32 -8.21 -0.43 -37.01
C LEU A 32 -9.16 0.75 -37.25
N TRP A 33 -8.76 1.96 -36.86
CA TRP A 33 -9.55 3.17 -37.02
C TRP A 33 -9.72 3.62 -38.47
N GLU A 34 -8.63 3.61 -39.25
CA GLU A 34 -8.70 3.91 -40.68
C GLU A 34 -9.65 2.95 -41.40
N ARG A 35 -9.57 1.65 -41.06
CA ARG A 35 -10.40 0.60 -41.65
C ARG A 35 -11.86 0.67 -41.23
N SER A 36 -12.17 1.06 -39.99
CA SER A 36 -13.56 1.26 -39.58
C SER A 36 -14.24 2.37 -40.36
N ARG A 37 -13.51 3.42 -40.73
CA ARG A 37 -14.05 4.54 -41.53
C ARG A 37 -14.18 4.21 -43.02
N GLN A 38 -13.22 3.48 -43.60
CA GLN A 38 -13.18 3.25 -45.05
C GLN A 38 -13.97 2.04 -45.53
N HIS A 39 -14.04 0.96 -44.73
CA HIS A 39 -14.54 -0.34 -45.20
C HIS A 39 -15.71 -0.88 -44.35
N GLY A 40 -16.31 -0.07 -43.48
CA GLY A 40 -17.46 -0.48 -42.68
C GLY A 40 -17.14 -1.49 -41.58
N LEU A 41 -15.86 -1.64 -41.21
CA LEU A 41 -15.45 -2.50 -40.11
C LEU A 41 -16.09 -2.01 -38.81
N ARG A 42 -16.89 -2.86 -38.16
CA ARG A 42 -17.59 -2.52 -36.91
C ARG A 42 -16.65 -2.59 -35.72
N VAL A 43 -15.87 -1.53 -35.53
CA VAL A 43 -15.05 -1.34 -34.34
C VAL A 43 -15.84 -0.52 -33.33
N PHE A 44 -15.95 -1.03 -32.10
CA PHE A 44 -16.57 -0.29 -31.00
C PHE A 44 -15.45 0.34 -30.18
N TRP A 45 -15.44 1.66 -30.13
CA TRP A 45 -14.50 2.43 -29.31
C TRP A 45 -15.22 2.82 -28.02
N GLY A 46 -15.03 2.02 -26.97
CA GLY A 46 -15.60 2.27 -25.66
C GLY A 46 -14.71 3.15 -24.79
N ALA A 47 -15.06 3.24 -23.51
CA ALA A 47 -14.18 3.81 -22.50
C ALA A 47 -13.19 2.78 -21.92
N ARG A 48 -13.26 1.50 -22.34
CA ARG A 48 -12.43 0.40 -21.80
C ARG A 48 -11.00 0.45 -22.32
N GLU A 49 -10.82 0.84 -23.57
CA GLU A 49 -9.55 1.02 -24.25
C GLU A 49 -8.76 2.13 -23.57
N LEU A 50 -9.43 3.24 -23.24
CA LEU A 50 -8.83 4.34 -22.49
C LEU A 50 -8.45 3.90 -21.07
N PHE A 51 -9.31 3.11 -20.42
CA PHE A 51 -8.99 2.50 -19.12
C PHE A 51 -7.73 1.63 -19.19
N PHE A 52 -7.63 0.71 -20.16
CA PHE A 52 -6.44 -0.16 -20.31
C PHE A 52 -5.18 0.64 -20.63
N ALA A 53 -5.28 1.67 -21.47
CA ALA A 53 -4.17 2.57 -21.74
C ALA A 53 -3.71 3.30 -20.46
N GLY A 54 -4.65 3.79 -19.64
CA GLY A 54 -4.36 4.37 -18.33
C GLY A 54 -3.72 3.37 -17.36
N GLN A 55 -4.26 2.15 -17.31
CA GLN A 55 -3.79 1.08 -16.43
C GLN A 55 -2.33 0.69 -16.68
N HIS A 56 -1.95 0.64 -17.95
CA HIS A 56 -0.62 0.21 -18.37
C HIS A 56 0.33 1.37 -18.69
N GLY A 57 -0.08 2.62 -18.43
CA GLY A 57 0.77 3.81 -18.61
C GLY A 57 1.03 4.20 -20.07
N HIS A 58 0.15 3.84 -20.98
CA HIS A 58 0.26 4.12 -22.41
C HIS A 58 -0.35 5.49 -22.76
N LEU A 59 0.31 6.57 -22.36
CA LEU A 59 -0.15 7.95 -22.59
C LEU A 59 -0.40 8.28 -24.06
N GLU A 60 0.48 7.84 -24.96
CA GLU A 60 0.32 8.10 -26.40
C GLU A 60 -0.96 7.46 -26.95
N VAL A 61 -1.28 6.24 -26.51
CA VAL A 61 -2.54 5.58 -26.86
C VAL A 61 -3.73 6.33 -26.27
N ALA A 62 -3.65 6.75 -25.00
CA ALA A 62 -4.74 7.49 -24.35
C ALA A 62 -5.04 8.83 -25.06
N GLN A 63 -3.99 9.57 -25.43
CA GLN A 63 -4.09 10.82 -26.20
C GLN A 63 -4.74 10.58 -27.55
N TRP A 64 -4.25 9.59 -28.29
CA TRP A 64 -4.79 9.26 -29.60
C TRP A 64 -6.26 8.83 -29.52
N LEU A 65 -6.62 8.00 -28.53
CA LEU A 65 -8.01 7.58 -28.29
C LEU A 65 -8.91 8.78 -28.00
N HIS A 66 -8.45 9.74 -27.19
CA HIS A 66 -9.23 10.95 -26.88
C HIS A 66 -9.50 11.81 -28.12
N GLU A 67 -8.48 12.04 -28.95
CA GLU A 67 -8.58 12.89 -30.14
C GLU A 67 -9.46 12.29 -31.23
N HIS A 68 -9.41 10.96 -31.39
CA HIS A 68 -10.03 10.31 -32.54
C HIS A 68 -11.38 9.69 -32.21
N THR A 69 -11.53 9.08 -31.04
CA THR A 69 -12.68 8.20 -30.76
C THR A 69 -13.74 8.84 -29.88
N ALA A 70 -13.41 9.94 -29.18
CA ALA A 70 -14.29 10.69 -28.28
C ALA A 70 -15.26 9.78 -27.49
N PRO A 71 -14.73 8.81 -26.72
CA PRO A 71 -15.58 7.80 -26.08
C PRO A 71 -16.55 8.48 -25.12
N PRO A 72 -17.84 8.11 -25.12
CA PRO A 72 -18.83 8.77 -24.30
C PRO A 72 -18.44 8.69 -22.81
N PRO A 73 -18.69 9.74 -22.01
CA PRO A 73 -18.45 9.71 -20.58
C PRO A 73 -19.37 8.66 -19.95
N THR A 74 -18.80 7.49 -19.69
CA THR A 74 -19.45 6.38 -19.00
C THR A 74 -18.98 6.35 -17.54
N HIS A 75 -19.48 5.44 -16.72
CA HIS A 75 -19.00 5.24 -15.35
C HIS A 75 -17.48 4.95 -15.26
N MET A 76 -16.83 4.59 -16.36
CA MET A 76 -15.36 4.44 -16.43
C MET A 76 -14.60 5.76 -16.51
N PHE A 77 -15.29 6.91 -16.64
CA PHE A 77 -14.67 8.22 -16.87
C PHE A 77 -13.72 8.67 -15.75
N PHE A 78 -13.90 8.22 -14.50
CA PHE A 78 -12.98 8.54 -13.40
C PHE A 78 -12.08 7.36 -13.00
N VAL A 79 -12.35 6.16 -13.50
CA VAL A 79 -11.62 4.93 -13.16
C VAL A 79 -10.21 4.95 -13.77
N THR A 80 -10.05 5.55 -14.95
CA THR A 80 -8.74 5.71 -15.60
C THR A 80 -7.79 6.57 -14.74
N LEU A 81 -8.29 7.68 -14.18
CA LEU A 81 -7.54 8.54 -13.26
C LEU A 81 -7.14 7.81 -11.99
N GLU A 82 -8.05 7.02 -11.41
CA GLU A 82 -7.79 6.21 -10.22
C GLU A 82 -6.68 5.18 -10.46
N GLU A 83 -6.69 4.50 -11.60
CA GLU A 83 -5.66 3.53 -11.95
C GLU A 83 -4.32 4.20 -12.27
N ALA A 84 -4.32 5.33 -12.99
CA ALA A 84 -3.10 6.12 -13.22
C ALA A 84 -2.48 6.60 -11.89
N ALA A 85 -3.31 7.00 -10.93
CA ALA A 85 -2.86 7.38 -9.60
C ALA A 85 -2.34 6.17 -8.80
N ARG A 86 -2.96 5.00 -8.95
CA ARG A 86 -2.55 3.72 -8.34
C ARG A 86 -1.22 3.21 -8.92
N SER A 87 -0.94 3.43 -10.20
CA SER A 87 0.32 3.03 -10.85
C SER A 87 1.45 4.06 -10.70
N GLY A 88 1.10 5.28 -10.26
CA GLY A 88 2.06 6.36 -10.07
C GLY A 88 2.41 7.11 -11.36
N ASP A 89 1.64 6.93 -12.44
CA ASP A 89 1.89 7.59 -13.72
C ASP A 89 1.47 9.07 -13.65
N MET A 90 2.42 9.90 -13.22
CA MET A 90 2.26 11.35 -13.12
C MET A 90 1.88 12.01 -14.45
N ARG A 91 2.36 11.48 -15.59
CA ARG A 91 2.10 12.08 -16.91
C ARG A 91 0.65 11.83 -17.30
N MET A 92 0.17 10.60 -17.10
CA MET A 92 -1.23 10.25 -17.31
C MET A 92 -2.16 11.03 -16.37
N VAL A 93 -1.82 11.11 -15.08
CA VAL A 93 -2.63 11.88 -14.09
C VAL A 93 -2.78 13.33 -14.50
N ARG A 94 -1.70 14.02 -14.89
CA ARG A 94 -1.78 15.42 -15.35
C ARG A 94 -2.66 15.53 -16.58
N TRP A 95 -2.44 14.67 -17.57
CA TRP A 95 -3.19 14.73 -18.81
C TRP A 95 -4.70 14.51 -18.59
N LEU A 96 -5.08 13.53 -17.77
CA LEU A 96 -6.49 13.27 -17.45
C LEU A 96 -7.14 14.45 -16.72
N CYS A 97 -6.44 15.06 -15.76
CA CYS A 97 -6.98 16.18 -14.99
C CYS A 97 -6.97 17.52 -15.75
N GLU A 98 -5.90 17.85 -16.45
CA GLU A 98 -5.72 19.15 -17.12
C GLU A 98 -6.45 19.22 -18.46
N VAL A 99 -6.44 18.13 -19.25
CA VAL A 99 -7.02 18.13 -20.60
C VAL A 99 -8.45 17.63 -20.57
N ARG A 100 -8.71 16.54 -19.84
CA ARG A 100 -10.04 15.91 -19.81
C ARG A 100 -10.92 16.38 -18.66
N GLY A 101 -10.36 17.15 -17.71
CA GLY A 101 -11.08 17.63 -16.54
C GLY A 101 -11.55 16.50 -15.61
N GLU A 102 -10.89 15.34 -15.65
CA GLU A 102 -11.25 14.20 -14.80
C GLU A 102 -10.88 14.49 -13.34
N TRP A 103 -11.76 14.08 -12.43
CA TRP A 103 -11.56 14.22 -11.00
C TRP A 103 -12.11 12.99 -10.27
N SER A 104 -11.35 12.51 -9.28
CA SER A 104 -11.79 11.47 -8.35
C SER A 104 -11.27 11.74 -6.94
N PRO A 105 -12.14 11.66 -5.91
CA PRO A 105 -11.71 11.75 -4.51
C PRO A 105 -10.85 10.54 -4.09
N TYR A 106 -10.97 9.40 -4.79
CA TYR A 106 -10.24 8.18 -4.49
C TYR A 106 -8.83 8.14 -5.09
N ALA A 107 -8.54 8.93 -6.13
CA ALA A 107 -7.23 8.94 -6.77
C ALA A 107 -6.09 9.25 -5.78
N ALA A 108 -6.29 10.23 -4.89
CA ALA A 108 -5.31 10.58 -3.86
C ALA A 108 -5.11 9.45 -2.82
N VAL A 109 -6.19 8.77 -2.44
CA VAL A 109 -6.14 7.62 -1.51
C VAL A 109 -5.35 6.47 -2.15
N LEU A 110 -5.58 6.19 -3.43
CA LEU A 110 -4.88 5.14 -4.16
C LEU A 110 -3.40 5.45 -4.34
N ALA A 111 -3.06 6.69 -4.71
CA ALA A 111 -1.67 7.14 -4.77
C ALA A 111 -0.97 6.97 -3.41
N ALA A 112 -1.64 7.33 -2.31
CA ALA A 112 -1.11 7.16 -0.96
C ALA A 112 -0.89 5.67 -0.60
N SER A 113 -1.87 4.81 -0.90
CA SER A 113 -1.81 3.36 -0.63
C SER A 113 -0.69 2.63 -1.38
N ARG A 114 -0.17 3.22 -2.46
CA ARG A 114 0.89 2.67 -3.31
C ARG A 114 2.21 3.42 -3.17
N GLY A 115 2.29 4.41 -2.28
CA GLY A 115 3.53 5.12 -2.01
C GLY A 115 3.89 6.21 -3.03
N HIS A 116 2.97 6.58 -3.93
CA HIS A 116 3.20 7.57 -4.98
C HIS A 116 3.05 9.00 -4.45
N LEU A 117 4.02 9.43 -3.64
CA LEU A 117 4.02 10.72 -2.96
C LEU A 117 3.87 11.92 -3.91
N GLU A 118 4.53 11.89 -5.07
CA GLU A 118 4.49 13.02 -6.01
C GLU A 118 3.11 13.17 -6.67
N VAL A 119 2.45 12.05 -6.98
CA VAL A 119 1.07 12.05 -7.47
C VAL A 119 0.13 12.55 -6.38
N LEU A 120 0.28 12.06 -5.15
CA LEU A 120 -0.51 12.49 -4.00
C LEU A 120 -0.39 14.00 -3.76
N LYS A 121 0.83 14.54 -3.71
CA LYS A 121 1.09 15.98 -3.57
C LYS A 121 0.40 16.77 -4.66
N TRP A 122 0.59 16.37 -5.91
CA TRP A 122 0.04 17.10 -7.05
C TRP A 122 -1.49 17.08 -7.05
N LEU A 123 -2.11 15.91 -6.83
CA LEU A 123 -3.57 15.79 -6.73
C LEU A 123 -4.10 16.72 -5.64
N ARG A 124 -3.48 16.71 -4.45
CA ARG A 124 -3.91 17.52 -3.30
C ARG A 124 -3.77 19.02 -3.54
N THR A 125 -2.67 19.46 -4.16
CA THR A 125 -2.41 20.88 -4.41
C THR A 125 -3.25 21.44 -5.56
N ASN A 126 -3.50 20.67 -6.62
CA ASN A 126 -4.14 21.19 -7.83
C ASN A 126 -5.65 20.96 -7.90
N LEU A 127 -6.16 19.91 -7.24
CA LEU A 127 -7.58 19.54 -7.33
C LEU A 127 -8.37 19.78 -6.05
N PHE A 128 -7.70 19.89 -4.90
CA PHE A 128 -8.34 20.07 -3.60
C PHE A 128 -7.99 21.44 -3.00
N SER A 129 -8.42 22.52 -3.67
CA SER A 129 -8.28 23.89 -3.17
C SER A 129 -9.11 24.18 -1.90
N SER A 130 -10.00 23.27 -1.51
CA SER A 130 -10.69 23.29 -0.23
C SER A 130 -10.41 22.01 0.55
N ASN A 131 -10.24 22.17 1.85
CA ASN A 131 -9.63 21.26 2.83
C ASN A 131 -10.39 19.94 3.11
N SER A 132 -11.04 19.31 2.12
CA SER A 132 -12.26 18.52 2.38
C SER A 132 -12.20 17.00 2.17
N SER A 133 -11.03 16.37 2.13
CA SER A 133 -10.98 14.92 2.38
C SER A 133 -9.78 14.57 3.24
N SER A 134 -10.07 14.13 4.45
CA SER A 134 -9.07 13.48 5.28
C SER A 134 -8.69 12.17 4.60
N ILE A 135 -7.39 11.91 4.44
CA ILE A 135 -6.89 10.67 3.83
C ILE A 135 -6.50 9.74 4.97
N SER A 136 -7.02 8.52 4.95
CA SER A 136 -6.59 7.47 5.87
C SER A 136 -5.16 7.08 5.56
N MET A 137 -4.33 7.06 6.59
CA MET A 137 -2.94 6.61 6.57
C MET A 137 -2.83 5.09 6.63
N ASP A 138 -3.91 4.37 6.90
CA ASP A 138 -3.88 2.94 7.21
C ASP A 138 -3.31 2.11 6.06
N ASP A 139 -3.69 2.41 4.82
CA ASP A 139 -3.22 1.65 3.66
C ASP A 139 -1.80 2.06 3.25
N ALA A 140 -1.42 3.32 3.46
CA ALA A 140 -0.03 3.76 3.29
C ALA A 140 0.89 3.10 4.34
N ALA A 141 0.39 2.92 5.57
CA ALA A 141 1.09 2.21 6.63
C ALA A 141 1.20 0.71 6.34
N ALA A 142 0.13 0.11 5.83
CA ALA A 142 0.12 -1.27 5.35
C ALA A 142 1.13 -1.51 4.22
N GLY A 143 1.37 -0.53 3.34
CA GLY A 143 2.35 -0.61 2.27
C GLY A 143 3.78 -0.21 2.67
N GLY A 144 4.01 0.18 3.93
CA GLY A 144 5.33 0.58 4.40
C GLY A 144 5.78 1.96 3.91
N HIS A 145 4.86 2.80 3.44
CA HIS A 145 5.16 4.05 2.75
C HIS A 145 5.40 5.21 3.74
N LEU A 146 6.50 5.15 4.49
CA LEU A 146 6.85 6.10 5.54
C LEU A 146 6.86 7.57 5.06
N GLU A 147 7.38 7.83 3.86
CA GLU A 147 7.42 9.18 3.29
C GLU A 147 6.02 9.75 3.00
N VAL A 148 5.07 8.89 2.59
CA VAL A 148 3.66 9.28 2.44
C VAL A 148 3.04 9.58 3.80
N LEU A 149 3.32 8.79 4.83
CA LEU A 149 2.81 9.01 6.19
C LEU A 149 3.31 10.32 6.78
N ARG A 150 4.61 10.60 6.68
CA ARG A 150 5.22 11.87 7.10
C ARG A 150 4.57 13.06 6.42
N TRP A 151 4.31 12.94 5.12
CA TRP A 151 3.64 14.00 4.39
C TRP A 151 2.18 14.18 4.82
N LEU A 152 1.41 13.08 4.91
CA LEU A 152 0.00 13.09 5.33
C LEU A 152 -0.20 13.63 6.74
N GLN A 153 0.74 13.39 7.67
CA GLN A 153 0.72 13.94 9.03
C GLN A 153 0.56 15.46 9.04
N ASN A 154 1.25 16.15 8.13
CA ASN A 154 1.23 17.61 8.02
C ASN A 154 0.11 18.14 7.10
N HIS A 155 -0.65 17.25 6.45
CA HIS A 155 -1.64 17.59 5.42
C HIS A 155 -2.98 16.91 5.71
N SER A 156 -3.48 16.99 6.94
CA SER A 156 -4.81 16.48 7.34
C SER A 156 -5.05 15.00 7.02
N GLY A 157 -4.00 14.16 7.12
CA GLY A 157 -4.16 12.71 7.19
C GLY A 157 -4.58 12.27 8.59
N TYR A 158 -5.36 11.20 8.65
CA TYR A 158 -5.68 10.53 9.92
C TYR A 158 -5.23 9.08 9.82
N ALA A 159 -4.81 8.50 10.93
CA ALA A 159 -4.63 7.07 11.04
C ALA A 159 -5.69 6.55 12.00
N THR A 160 -6.00 5.28 11.86
CA THR A 160 -6.73 4.55 12.89
C THR A 160 -5.78 3.58 13.57
N LEU A 161 -6.29 2.85 14.56
CA LEU A 161 -5.61 1.69 15.13
C LEU A 161 -5.18 0.69 14.04
N GLY A 162 -5.91 0.64 12.92
CA GLY A 162 -5.59 -0.15 11.75
C GLY A 162 -4.24 0.15 11.10
N ALA A 163 -3.72 1.38 11.18
CA ALA A 163 -2.43 1.73 10.57
C ALA A 163 -1.27 0.96 11.20
N MET A 164 -1.15 1.00 12.53
CA MET A 164 -0.08 0.29 13.24
C MET A 164 -0.25 -1.22 13.10
N ASN A 165 -1.48 -1.70 13.23
CA ASN A 165 -1.85 -3.09 13.03
C ASN A 165 -1.41 -3.65 11.69
N LYS A 166 -1.78 -2.99 10.59
CA LYS A 166 -1.44 -3.42 9.23
C LYS A 166 0.05 -3.26 8.92
N ALA A 167 0.67 -2.16 9.36
CA ALA A 167 2.11 -1.96 9.18
C ALA A 167 2.91 -3.08 9.86
N ALA A 168 2.51 -3.43 11.07
CA ALA A 168 3.15 -4.51 11.79
C ALA A 168 2.88 -5.86 11.11
N ALA A 169 1.64 -6.16 10.70
CA ALA A 169 1.31 -7.42 10.02
C ALA A 169 2.09 -7.65 8.72
N ASN A 170 2.55 -6.58 8.09
CA ASN A 170 3.35 -6.61 6.87
C ASN A 170 4.86 -6.43 7.13
N GLY A 171 5.29 -6.43 8.39
CA GLY A 171 6.71 -6.34 8.77
C GLY A 171 7.34 -4.95 8.60
N HIS A 172 6.55 -3.88 8.47
CA HIS A 172 7.05 -2.52 8.25
C HIS A 172 7.47 -1.83 9.55
N ILE A 173 8.58 -2.29 10.14
CA ILE A 173 9.09 -1.85 11.45
C ILE A 173 9.32 -0.34 11.51
N GLU A 174 9.91 0.27 10.49
CA GLU A 174 10.16 1.72 10.45
C GLU A 174 8.85 2.53 10.53
N VAL A 175 7.78 2.01 9.92
CA VAL A 175 6.45 2.61 10.02
C VAL A 175 5.84 2.39 11.40
N VAL A 176 6.00 1.21 12.01
CA VAL A 176 5.51 0.93 13.37
C VAL A 176 6.20 1.84 14.40
N GLN A 177 7.52 1.97 14.33
CA GLN A 177 8.30 2.88 15.17
C GLN A 177 7.84 4.32 14.99
N TRP A 178 7.73 4.78 13.75
CA TRP A 178 7.29 6.14 13.46
C TRP A 178 5.87 6.42 13.97
N LEU A 179 4.92 5.50 13.75
CA LEU A 179 3.54 5.61 14.24
C LEU A 179 3.50 5.62 15.78
N HIS A 180 4.35 4.84 16.44
CA HIS A 180 4.44 4.78 17.90
C HIS A 180 4.93 6.11 18.49
N GLU A 181 5.97 6.70 17.90
CA GLU A 181 6.57 7.96 18.36
C GLU A 181 5.67 9.18 18.08
N HIS A 182 4.95 9.17 16.95
CA HIS A 182 4.28 10.37 16.45
C HIS A 182 2.76 10.38 16.62
N ARG A 183 2.13 9.27 17.04
CA ARG A 183 0.67 9.18 17.20
C ARG A 183 0.25 8.73 18.60
N ARG A 184 -0.66 9.51 19.20
CA ARG A 184 -1.28 9.23 20.52
C ARG A 184 -2.35 8.16 20.49
N GLU A 185 -2.76 7.69 19.30
CA GLU A 185 -3.75 6.63 19.15
C GLU A 185 -3.26 5.27 19.68
N GLY A 186 -1.97 5.16 20.02
CA GLY A 186 -1.44 4.09 20.85
C GLY A 186 -1.31 2.75 20.13
N CYS A 187 -0.48 1.89 20.70
CA CYS A 187 -0.36 0.50 20.28
C CYS A 187 -1.52 -0.29 20.90
N THR A 188 -2.38 -0.86 20.06
CA THR A 188 -3.34 -1.86 20.54
C THR A 188 -2.62 -3.18 20.73
N THR A 189 -3.13 -4.02 21.63
CA THR A 189 -2.75 -5.44 21.67
C THR A 189 -2.92 -6.09 20.30
N ASP A 190 -3.92 -5.67 19.51
CA ASP A 190 -4.12 -6.11 18.13
C ASP A 190 -2.95 -5.71 17.18
N ALA A 191 -2.24 -4.62 17.47
CA ALA A 191 -1.10 -4.16 16.67
C ALA A 191 0.11 -5.06 16.83
N VAL A 192 0.45 -5.33 18.10
CA VAL A 192 1.42 -6.34 18.50
C VAL A 192 0.98 -7.70 17.97
N ASP A 193 -0.33 -7.95 18.00
CA ASP A 193 -0.85 -9.25 17.67
C ASP A 193 -0.73 -9.54 16.15
N LEU A 194 -0.97 -8.53 15.34
CA LEU A 194 -0.85 -8.58 13.89
C LEU A 194 0.60 -8.53 13.42
N ALA A 195 1.46 -7.74 14.09
CA ALA A 195 2.93 -7.74 13.91
C ALA A 195 3.51 -9.14 13.83
N ALA A 196 2.95 -9.97 14.70
CA ALA A 196 3.41 -11.29 14.90
C ALA A 196 2.63 -12.28 14.01
N SER A 197 1.37 -12.03 13.64
CA SER A 197 0.55 -13.01 12.91
C SER A 197 0.57 -13.04 11.39
N HIS A 198 1.29 -12.16 10.71
CA HIS A 198 1.41 -12.14 9.24
C HIS A 198 0.05 -12.35 8.49
N GLY A 199 -1.00 -11.65 8.94
CA GLY A 199 -2.20 -11.43 8.13
C GLY A 199 -3.35 -12.45 8.22
N GLU A 200 -3.37 -13.40 9.16
CA GLU A 200 -4.54 -14.28 9.34
C GLU A 200 -5.39 -13.90 10.57
N ARG A 201 -6.68 -13.55 10.33
CA ARG A 201 -7.75 -13.31 11.35
C ARG A 201 -7.97 -14.60 12.18
N SER A 202 -8.52 -14.63 13.39
CA SER A 202 -9.55 -13.83 14.07
C SER A 202 -9.53 -14.10 15.59
N GLU A 203 -10.12 -13.18 16.35
CA GLU A 203 -10.56 -13.27 17.75
C GLU A 203 -9.54 -12.88 18.84
N GLY A 204 -9.85 -11.75 19.50
CA GLY A 204 -9.51 -11.33 20.86
C GLY A 204 -8.17 -11.76 21.43
N CYS A 205 -7.28 -10.78 21.61
CA CYS A 205 -6.13 -10.77 22.55
C CYS A 205 -5.68 -12.16 23.03
N SER A 206 -4.68 -12.76 22.39
CA SER A 206 -4.05 -13.94 22.99
C SER A 206 -2.61 -14.12 22.54
N ALA A 207 -1.85 -14.89 23.33
CA ALA A 207 -0.49 -15.36 23.06
C ALA A 207 -0.23 -15.91 21.63
N LYS A 208 -1.29 -16.11 20.83
CA LYS A 208 -1.32 -16.61 19.46
C LYS A 208 -0.66 -15.71 18.43
N ALA A 209 -0.70 -14.41 18.64
CA ALA A 209 0.06 -13.51 17.80
C ALA A 209 1.56 -13.73 17.92
N PHE A 210 2.09 -13.70 19.13
CA PHE A 210 3.50 -13.91 19.42
C PHE A 210 3.97 -15.31 18.96
N ILE A 211 3.08 -16.32 19.05
CA ILE A 211 3.27 -17.66 18.45
C ILE A 211 3.45 -17.57 16.93
N ASN A 212 2.72 -16.69 16.26
CA ASN A 212 2.88 -16.53 14.83
C ASN A 212 4.13 -15.70 14.46
N ALA A 213 4.63 -14.75 15.30
CA ALA A 213 5.88 -14.01 14.99
C ALA A 213 7.06 -14.97 15.03
N THR A 214 7.04 -15.82 16.06
CA THR A 214 8.00 -16.90 16.22
C THR A 214 7.87 -17.92 15.09
N ALA A 215 6.65 -18.22 14.61
CA ALA A 215 6.43 -19.05 13.42
C ALA A 215 6.84 -18.39 12.08
N ALA A 216 6.76 -17.07 11.95
CA ALA A 216 7.17 -16.30 10.76
C ALA A 216 8.70 -16.10 10.70
N GLY A 217 9.32 -15.85 11.85
CA GLY A 217 10.78 -15.79 11.97
C GLY A 217 11.38 -14.39 11.99
N GLU A 218 10.55 -13.37 12.16
CA GLU A 218 10.90 -11.96 12.15
C GLU A 218 11.55 -11.54 13.48
N LEU A 219 12.88 -11.68 13.55
CA LEU A 219 13.68 -11.44 14.76
C LEU A 219 13.62 -9.97 15.22
N GLU A 220 13.52 -9.03 14.28
CA GLU A 220 13.61 -7.59 14.54
C GLU A 220 12.30 -7.06 15.16
N VAL A 221 11.14 -7.55 14.70
CA VAL A 221 9.84 -7.26 15.33
C VAL A 221 9.81 -7.83 16.75
N LEU A 222 10.34 -9.04 16.93
CA LEU A 222 10.40 -9.70 18.25
C LEU A 222 11.33 -8.97 19.22
N GLN A 223 12.47 -8.45 18.75
CA GLN A 223 13.39 -7.63 19.53
C GLN A 223 12.70 -6.36 20.04
N TRP A 224 12.06 -5.61 19.14
CA TRP A 224 11.38 -4.38 19.49
C TRP A 224 10.21 -4.61 20.46
N LEU A 225 9.39 -5.65 20.23
CA LEU A 225 8.30 -6.01 21.14
C LEU A 225 8.81 -6.40 22.54
N PHE A 226 9.91 -7.15 22.60
CA PHE A 226 10.51 -7.57 23.86
C PHE A 226 11.12 -6.40 24.64
N GLU A 227 11.66 -5.40 23.96
CA GLU A 227 12.23 -4.20 24.56
C GLU A 227 11.15 -3.31 25.19
N TYR A 228 10.03 -3.08 24.50
CA TYR A 228 9.00 -2.12 24.92
C TYR A 228 7.79 -2.72 25.64
N HIS A 229 7.57 -4.04 25.58
CA HIS A 229 6.38 -4.70 26.17
C HIS A 229 6.69 -5.91 27.06
N ARG A 230 7.93 -6.02 27.57
CA ARG A 230 8.45 -7.15 28.37
C ARG A 230 7.51 -7.63 29.49
N GLU A 231 6.92 -6.72 30.25
CA GLU A 231 6.09 -7.07 31.42
C GLU A 231 4.79 -7.80 31.06
N ARG A 232 4.23 -7.55 29.87
CA ARG A 232 3.03 -8.23 29.37
C ARG A 232 3.33 -9.58 28.72
N LEU A 233 4.59 -9.85 28.36
CA LEU A 233 4.97 -10.93 27.44
C LEU A 233 5.40 -12.25 28.12
N GLY A 234 5.80 -12.23 29.41
CA GLY A 234 6.06 -13.43 30.23
C GLY A 234 7.09 -14.45 29.67
N ARG A 235 8.30 -14.48 30.25
CA ARG A 235 9.49 -15.25 29.79
C ARG A 235 9.26 -16.74 29.48
N ASP A 236 8.46 -17.45 30.28
CA ASP A 236 8.28 -18.90 30.13
C ASP A 236 7.47 -19.28 28.88
N ARG A 237 6.57 -18.39 28.45
CA ARG A 237 5.81 -18.57 27.21
C ARG A 237 6.74 -18.43 26.00
N LEU A 238 7.69 -17.49 26.00
CA LEU A 238 8.64 -17.29 24.89
C LEU A 238 9.51 -18.53 24.60
N ARG A 239 10.00 -19.22 25.64
CA ARG A 239 10.85 -20.42 25.47
C ARG A 239 10.07 -21.61 24.90
N LEU A 240 8.80 -21.76 25.26
CA LEU A 240 7.94 -22.85 24.78
C LEU A 240 7.60 -22.72 23.29
N TYR A 241 7.47 -21.50 22.76
CA TYR A 241 7.02 -21.27 21.38
C TYR A 241 8.14 -21.05 20.35
N ALA A 242 9.36 -20.70 20.80
CA ALA A 242 10.54 -20.64 19.93
C ALA A 242 11.16 -22.03 19.64
N LEU A 243 10.57 -23.11 20.17
CA LEU A 243 10.98 -24.50 19.91
C LEU A 243 10.96 -24.80 18.41
N GLY A 244 12.14 -25.02 17.82
CA GLY A 244 12.33 -25.28 16.39
C GLY A 244 12.98 -24.14 15.60
N LYS A 245 13.10 -22.93 16.17
CA LYS A 245 13.84 -21.81 15.56
C LYS A 245 15.08 -21.45 16.36
N PHE A 246 16.17 -22.16 16.05
CA PHE A 246 17.43 -22.09 16.78
C PHE A 246 18.00 -20.66 16.95
N TYR A 247 17.83 -19.78 15.97
CA TYR A 247 18.33 -18.40 16.05
C TYR A 247 17.54 -17.53 17.04
N ILE A 248 16.22 -17.74 17.16
CA ILE A 248 15.36 -17.04 18.14
C ILE A 248 15.66 -17.55 19.56
N LEU A 249 15.81 -18.87 19.72
CA LEU A 249 16.22 -19.47 20.99
C LEU A 249 17.62 -19.02 21.43
N HIS A 250 18.55 -18.92 20.48
CA HIS A 250 19.88 -18.41 20.73
C HIS A 250 19.83 -16.93 21.16
N TRP A 251 19.11 -16.08 20.44
CA TRP A 251 18.90 -14.68 20.81
C TRP A 251 18.28 -14.54 22.22
N LEU A 252 17.20 -15.28 22.52
CA LEU A 252 16.56 -15.28 23.84
C LEU A 252 17.52 -15.73 24.95
N LYS A 253 18.41 -16.69 24.66
CA LYS A 253 19.41 -17.18 25.61
C LYS A 253 20.51 -16.15 25.86
N VAL A 254 20.96 -15.45 24.81
CA VAL A 254 21.99 -14.41 24.91
C VAL A 254 21.45 -13.20 25.66
N GLU A 255 20.28 -12.68 25.30
CA GLU A 255 19.66 -11.53 25.99
C GLU A 255 19.31 -11.83 27.45
N ALA A 256 18.82 -13.04 27.75
CA ALA A 256 18.59 -13.45 29.14
C ALA A 256 19.87 -13.46 29.97
N GLY A 257 21.01 -13.87 29.38
CA GLY A 257 22.30 -13.89 30.05
C GLY A 257 22.93 -12.50 30.25
N VAL A 258 22.60 -11.53 29.40
CA VAL A 258 23.05 -10.13 29.56
C VAL A 258 22.24 -9.44 30.67
N VAL A 259 20.92 -9.60 30.68
CA VAL A 259 20.05 -8.97 31.68
C VAL A 259 20.23 -9.56 33.09
N GLU A 260 20.48 -10.87 33.22
CA GLU A 260 20.80 -11.46 34.53
C GLU A 260 22.11 -10.91 35.10
N ARG A 261 23.10 -10.60 34.25
CA ARG A 261 24.34 -9.93 34.68
C ARG A 261 24.11 -8.48 35.06
N GLU A 262 23.26 -7.75 34.35
CA GLU A 262 22.92 -6.36 34.68
C GLU A 262 22.08 -6.24 35.95
N ALA A 263 21.13 -7.17 36.18
CA ALA A 263 20.36 -7.23 37.42
C ALA A 263 21.24 -7.59 38.64
N PHE A 264 22.20 -8.50 38.47
CA PHE A 264 23.17 -8.84 39.51
C PHE A 264 24.11 -7.67 39.84
N MET A 265 24.56 -6.93 38.82
CA MET A 265 25.42 -5.75 38.97
C MET A 265 24.68 -4.52 39.51
N GLY A 266 23.35 -4.47 39.39
CA GLY A 266 22.50 -3.42 39.97
C GLY A 266 22.27 -3.56 41.47
N GLU A 267 22.42 -4.76 42.04
CA GLU A 267 22.24 -5.00 43.48
C GLU A 267 23.54 -4.84 44.31
N GLU A 268 24.72 -4.91 43.69
CA GLU A 268 26.01 -4.73 44.41
C GLU A 268 26.39 -3.26 44.71
N ASN A 269 25.60 -2.28 44.26
CA ASN A 269 25.84 -0.85 44.51
C ASN A 269 24.85 -0.19 45.48
N ALA A 270 24.24 -0.96 46.38
CA ALA A 270 23.53 -0.40 47.54
C ALA A 270 24.51 -0.06 48.66
N ASP A 271 24.84 1.23 48.79
CA ASP A 271 25.66 1.82 49.86
C ASP A 271 25.12 1.42 51.26
N PRO A 272 25.91 0.75 52.14
CA PRO A 272 25.43 0.22 53.42
C PRO A 272 25.31 1.28 54.53
N ARG A 273 25.00 2.54 54.20
CA ARG A 273 24.78 3.59 55.21
C ARG A 273 23.55 4.40 54.87
N LEU A 274 22.43 4.07 55.53
CA LEU A 274 21.54 5.03 56.20
C LEU A 274 20.48 4.25 57.02
N PRO A 275 20.12 4.72 58.23
CA PRO A 275 19.29 3.97 59.17
C PRO A 275 17.80 4.11 58.89
N VAL A 276 17.06 3.06 59.26
CA VAL A 276 15.59 3.02 59.28
C VAL A 276 15.08 3.95 60.38
N GLY A 277 14.22 4.89 60.01
CA GLY A 277 13.45 5.76 60.90
C GLY A 277 12.19 6.23 60.19
#